data_AF-A0A2D4QZS3-F1
#
_entry.id   AF-A0A2D4QZS3-F1
#
_cell.length_a   1.000
_cell.length_b   1.000
_cell.length_c   1.000
_cell.angle_alpha   90.00
_cell.angle_beta   90.00
_cell.angle_gamma   90.00
#
_symmetry.space_group_name_H-M   'P 1'
#
loop_
_entity.id
_entity.type
_entity.pdbx_description
1 polymer ?
#
loop_
_entity_poly.entity_id
_entity_poly.type
_entity_poly.pdbx_seq_one_letter_code
_entity_poly.pdbx_strand_id
1 'polypeptide(L)'
;MKKKYLVSIETLHLIAGFSLVLSGILVYFIDGLEMALSWSIFGAMYISMSDIGEAEMNEEKRKQPNHIIRRLFGYSGAIFSVLLVLFYLNKIFL
;
A
#
# COMPACT_ATOMS: atom_id res chain seq x y z
N MET A 1 29.48 -21.12 -9.53
CA MET A 1 28.79 -20.50 -8.37
C MET A 1 27.31 -20.37 -8.68
N LYS A 2 26.43 -21.07 -7.95
CA LYS A 2 24.97 -20.90 -8.09
C LYS A 2 24.61 -19.51 -7.58
N LYS A 3 24.08 -18.62 -8.45
CA LYS A 3 23.57 -17.32 -8.05
C LYS A 3 22.40 -17.55 -7.08
N LYS A 4 22.59 -17.29 -5.78
CA LYS A 4 21.48 -17.21 -4.82
C LYS A 4 20.66 -15.97 -5.20
N TYR A 5 19.53 -16.18 -5.86
CA TYR A 5 18.52 -15.15 -6.06
C TYR A 5 17.89 -14.85 -4.70
N LEU A 6 18.56 -14.03 -3.89
CA LEU A 6 17.92 -13.42 -2.72
C LEU A 6 16.98 -12.35 -3.28
N VAL A 7 15.69 -12.67 -3.32
CA VAL A 7 14.63 -11.69 -3.58
C VAL A 7 14.75 -10.60 -2.52
N SER A 8 14.81 -9.32 -2.92
CA SER A 8 14.91 -8.23 -1.96
C SER A 8 13.62 -8.15 -1.12
N ILE A 9 13.74 -7.76 0.15
CA ILE A 9 12.60 -7.51 1.03
C ILE A 9 11.63 -6.51 0.38
N GLU A 10 12.17 -5.48 -0.29
CA GLU A 10 11.40 -4.54 -1.09
C GLU A 10 10.50 -5.20 -2.14
N THR A 11 10.99 -6.25 -2.81
CA THR A 11 10.21 -7.00 -3.81
C THR A 11 9.09 -7.80 -3.15
N LEU A 12 9.36 -8.39 -1.98
CA LEU A 12 8.35 -9.11 -1.20
C LEU A 12 7.24 -8.16 -0.72
N HIS A 13 7.60 -6.95 -0.27
CA HIS A 13 6.64 -5.92 0.10
C HIS A 13 5.77 -5.48 -1.09
N LEU A 14 6.35 -5.30 -2.27
CA LEU A 14 5.58 -4.97 -3.47
C LEU A 14 4.60 -6.11 -3.82
N ILE A 15 5.05 -7.36 -3.83
CA ILE A 15 4.20 -8.52 -4.13
C ILE A 15 3.05 -8.60 -3.12
N ALA A 16 3.36 -8.61 -1.82
CA ALA A 16 2.36 -8.68 -0.76
C ALA A 16 1.37 -7.52 -0.86
N GLY A 17 1.87 -6.30 -1.06
CA GLY A 17 1.04 -5.11 -1.12
C GLY A 17 0.10 -5.08 -2.32
N PHE A 18 0.55 -5.47 -3.52
CA PHE A 18 -0.33 -5.60 -4.68
C PHE A 18 -1.36 -6.72 -4.52
N SER A 19 -0.97 -7.86 -3.92
CA SER A 19 -1.92 -8.93 -3.60
C SER A 19 -3.01 -8.44 -2.66
N LEU A 20 -2.67 -7.65 -1.63
CA LEU A 20 -3.63 -7.11 -0.68
C LEU A 20 -4.56 -6.06 -1.30
N VAL A 21 -4.04 -5.19 -2.18
CA VAL A 21 -4.90 -4.25 -2.93
C VAL A 21 -5.88 -5.01 -3.82
N LEU A 22 -5.43 -6.05 -4.50
CA LEU A 22 -6.32 -6.90 -5.30
C LEU A 22 -7.37 -7.59 -4.42
N SER A 23 -6.97 -8.13 -3.26
CA SER A 23 -7.91 -8.67 -2.27
C SER A 23 -8.94 -7.64 -1.83
N GLY A 24 -8.54 -6.38 -1.58
CA GLY A 24 -9.47 -5.31 -1.24
C GLY A 24 -10.51 -5.05 -2.35
N ILE A 25 -10.09 -5.04 -3.61
CA ILE A 25 -11.00 -4.92 -4.76
C ILE A 25 -11.98 -6.10 -4.81
N LEU A 26 -11.51 -7.33 -4.59
CA LEU A 26 -12.36 -8.52 -4.64
C LEU A 26 -13.35 -8.56 -3.48
N VAL A 27 -12.89 -8.24 -2.27
CA VAL A 27 -13.70 -8.28 -1.05
C VAL A 27 -14.75 -7.17 -1.02
N TYR A 28 -14.57 -6.08 -1.76
CA TYR A 28 -15.62 -5.07 -1.96
C TYR A 28 -16.96 -5.67 -2.40
N PHE A 29 -16.91 -6.71 -3.25
CA PHE A 29 -18.11 -7.36 -3.78
C PHE A 29 -18.70 -8.41 -2.85
N ILE A 30 -18.04 -8.75 -1.74
CA ILE A 30 -18.43 -9.84 -0.83
C ILE A 30 -18.76 -9.28 0.56
N ASP A 31 -17.84 -8.55 1.17
CA ASP A 31 -17.96 -8.05 2.57
C ASP A 31 -18.16 -6.53 2.64
N GLY A 32 -18.14 -5.84 1.50
CA GLY A 32 -18.48 -4.42 1.39
C GLY A 32 -17.30 -3.46 1.55
N LEU A 33 -17.64 -2.17 1.60
CA LEU A 33 -16.70 -1.05 1.48
C LEU A 33 -15.67 -0.98 2.63
N GLU A 34 -16.10 -1.22 3.86
CA GLU A 34 -15.27 -1.15 5.07
C GLU A 34 -14.07 -2.11 5.00
N MET A 35 -14.36 -3.37 4.63
CA MET A 35 -13.36 -4.41 4.51
C MET A 35 -12.46 -4.16 3.29
N ALA A 36 -13.05 -3.71 2.17
CA ALA A 36 -12.29 -3.34 0.97
C ALA A 36 -11.28 -2.21 1.23
N LEU A 37 -11.70 -1.17 1.95
CA LEU A 37 -10.82 -0.06 2.35
C LEU A 37 -9.71 -0.56 3.28
N SER A 38 -10.03 -1.40 4.26
CA SER A 38 -9.05 -1.96 5.20
C SER A 38 -7.94 -2.74 4.48
N TRP A 39 -8.30 -3.66 3.59
CA TRP A 39 -7.33 -4.41 2.77
C TRP A 39 -6.52 -3.50 1.84
N SER A 40 -7.17 -2.51 1.23
CA SER A 40 -6.50 -1.55 0.35
C SER A 40 -5.50 -0.67 1.10
N ILE A 41 -5.78 -0.29 2.36
CA ILE A 41 -4.87 0.44 3.25
C ILE A 41 -3.67 -0.43 3.59
N PHE A 42 -3.87 -1.68 4.00
CA PHE A 42 -2.77 -2.60 4.29
C PHE A 42 -1.89 -2.83 3.06
N GLY A 43 -2.50 -3.03 1.89
CA GLY A 43 -1.75 -3.18 0.64
C GLY A 43 -0.94 -1.94 0.28
N ALA A 44 -1.54 -0.75 0.40
CA ALA A 44 -0.87 0.52 0.19
C ALA A 44 0.31 0.75 1.16
N MET A 45 0.17 0.33 2.43
CA MET A 45 1.23 0.40 3.43
C MET A 45 2.42 -0.48 3.02
N TYR A 46 2.18 -1.73 2.63
CA TYR A 46 3.24 -2.61 2.13
C TYR A 46 3.90 -2.06 0.87
N ILE A 47 3.13 -1.56 -0.10
CA ILE A 47 3.69 -0.99 -1.33
C ILE A 47 4.54 0.23 -1.01
N SER A 48 4.11 1.12 -0.11
CA SER A 48 4.83 2.36 0.21
C SER A 48 6.07 2.15 1.09
N MET A 49 6.19 1.02 1.79
CA MET A 49 7.28 0.73 2.72
C MET A 49 8.63 0.55 2.01
N SER A 50 9.57 1.48 2.22
CA SER A 50 10.95 1.43 1.74
C SER A 50 11.93 1.35 2.91
N ASP A 51 13.08 0.73 2.67
CA ASP A 51 14.16 0.59 3.65
C ASP A 51 14.85 1.93 3.97
N ILE A 52 14.58 2.99 3.20
CA ILE A 52 15.15 4.33 3.38
C ILE A 52 14.01 5.35 3.37
N GLY A 53 13.95 6.23 4.37
CA GLY A 53 12.97 7.30 4.42
C GLY A 53 13.16 8.32 3.28
N GLU A 54 12.07 8.92 2.78
CA GLU A 54 12.13 9.89 1.67
C GLU A 54 13.10 11.05 1.95
N ALA A 55 13.21 11.48 3.21
CA ALA A 55 14.09 12.56 3.64
C ALA A 55 15.59 12.24 3.45
N GLU A 56 15.96 10.95 3.50
CA GLU A 56 17.34 10.46 3.42
C GLU A 56 17.67 9.90 2.02
N MET A 57 16.73 9.97 1.07
CA MET A 57 16.88 9.38 -0.25
C MET A 57 17.57 10.33 -1.25
N ASN A 58 18.64 9.85 -1.89
CA ASN A 58 19.32 10.56 -2.99
C ASN A 58 18.38 10.78 -4.21
N GLU A 59 18.63 11.86 -4.97
CA GLU A 59 17.79 12.25 -6.11
C GLU A 59 17.66 11.17 -7.20
N GLU A 60 18.72 10.40 -7.46
CA GLU A 60 18.68 9.29 -8.44
C GLU A 60 17.69 8.20 -8.03
N LYS A 61 17.61 7.90 -6.73
CA LYS A 61 16.68 6.90 -6.17
C LYS A 61 15.23 7.42 -6.19
N ARG A 62 15.03 8.73 -5.96
CA ARG A 62 13.70 9.38 -6.05
C ARG A 62 13.08 9.33 -7.44
N LYS A 63 13.91 9.31 -8.50
CA LYS A 63 13.46 9.23 -9.90
C LYS A 63 13.15 7.80 -10.35
N GLN A 64 13.44 6.79 -9.55
CA GLN A 64 13.14 5.40 -9.91
C GLN A 64 11.63 5.16 -9.93
N PRO A 65 11.11 4.36 -10.89
CA PRO A 65 9.68 4.10 -11.02
C PRO A 65 9.09 3.46 -9.76
N ASN A 66 9.86 2.61 -9.07
CA ASN A 66 9.44 1.99 -7.81
C ASN A 66 9.15 3.03 -6.73
N HIS A 67 9.91 4.13 -6.68
CA HIS A 67 9.67 5.20 -5.72
C HIS A 67 8.40 6.00 -6.05
N ILE A 68 8.13 6.24 -7.34
CA ILE A 68 6.91 6.91 -7.77
C ILE A 68 5.68 6.07 -7.36
N ILE A 69 5.73 4.76 -7.60
CA ILE A 69 4.68 3.82 -7.17
C ILE A 69 4.51 3.87 -5.65
N ARG A 70 5.60 3.77 -4.89
CA ARG A 70 5.60 3.85 -3.43
C ARG A 70 4.90 5.11 -2.91
N ARG A 71 5.27 6.26 -3.47
CA ARG A 71 4.70 7.56 -3.09
C ARG A 71 3.23 7.67 -3.43
N LEU A 72 2.84 7.21 -4.63
CA LEU A 72 1.43 7.15 -5.05
C LEU A 72 0.60 6.33 -4.06
N PHE A 73 1.05 5.12 -3.73
CA PHE A 73 0.34 4.25 -2.79
C PHE A 73 0.38 4.78 -1.36
N GLY A 74 1.43 5.50 -0.95
CA GLY A 74 1.46 6.22 0.33
C GLY A 74 0.30 7.23 0.44
N TYR A 75 0.11 8.05 -0.60
CA TYR A 75 -1.02 8.98 -0.65
C TYR A 75 -2.37 8.26 -0.74
N SER A 76 -2.49 7.21 -1.56
CA SER A 76 -3.72 6.42 -1.66
C SER A 76 -4.12 5.79 -0.34
N GLY A 77 -3.15 5.21 0.40
CA GLY A 77 -3.39 4.63 1.72
C GLY A 77 -3.87 5.66 2.73
N ALA A 78 -3.29 6.87 2.72
CA ALA A 78 -3.76 7.98 3.56
C ALA A 78 -5.20 8.40 3.21
N ILE A 79 -5.52 8.54 1.92
CA ILE A 79 -6.86 8.89 1.46
C ILE A 79 -7.87 7.82 1.88
N PHE A 80 -7.57 6.54 1.65
CA PHE A 80 -8.45 5.43 2.06
C PHE A 80 -8.64 5.38 3.57
N SER A 81 -7.61 5.69 4.36
CA SER A 81 -7.72 5.77 5.82
C SER A 81 -8.67 6.89 6.25
N VAL A 82 -8.58 8.07 5.64
CA VAL A 82 -9.52 9.17 5.90
C VAL A 82 -10.95 8.78 5.51
N LEU A 83 -11.15 8.16 4.35
CA LEU A 83 -12.46 7.68 3.90
C LEU A 83 -13.04 6.63 4.85
N LEU A 84 -12.21 5.71 5.36
CA LEU A 84 -12.64 4.69 6.32
C LEU A 84 -13.09 5.32 7.64
N VAL A 85 -12.35 6.31 8.15
CA VAL A 85 -12.74 7.07 9.34
C VAL A 85 -14.08 7.77 9.11
N LEU A 86 -14.25 8.47 7.98
CA LEU A 86 -15.50 9.14 7.64
C LEU A 86 -16.67 8.15 7.53
N PHE A 87 -16.44 6.96 6.98
CA PHE A 87 -17.44 5.89 6.89
C PHE A 87 -17.93 5.47 8.29
N TYR A 88 -17.00 5.19 9.22
CA TYR A 88 -17.40 4.82 10.58
C TYR A 88 -18.04 5.97 11.37
N LEU A 89 -17.54 7.19 11.21
CA LEU A 89 -18.17 8.37 11.83
C LEU A 89 -19.61 8.51 11.35
N ASN A 90 -19.85 8.36 10.04
CA ASN A 90 -21.20 8.36 9.51
C ASN A 90 -22.05 7.24 10.13
N LYS A 91 -21.56 5.99 10.12
CA LYS A 91 -22.28 4.82 10.66
C LYS A 91 -22.58 4.87 12.16
N ILE A 92 -21.78 5.60 12.95
CA ILE A 92 -21.96 5.74 14.40
C ILE A 92 -22.93 6.87 14.76
N PHE A 93 -22.90 7.98 14.01
CA PHE A 93 -23.61 9.21 14.35
C PHE A 93 -24.86 9.48 13.48
N LEU A 94 -25.05 8.76 12.36
CA LEU A 94 -26.23 8.78 11.49
C LEU A 94 -26.89 7.41 11.47
#